data_AF-A0A0G4L1D8-F1
#
_entry.id   AF-A0A0G4L1D8-F1
#
_cell.length_a   1.000
_cell.length_b   1.000
_cell.length_c   1.000
_cell.angle_alpha   90.00
_cell.angle_beta   90.00
_cell.angle_gamma   90.00
#
_symmetry.space_group_name_H-M   'P 1'
#
loop_
_entity.id
_entity.type
_entity.pdbx_description
1 polymer ?
#
loop_
_entity_poly.entity_id
_entity_poly.type
_entity_poly.pdbx_seq_one_letter_code
_entity_poly.pdbx_strand_id
1 'polypeptide(L)'
;MELRRARLDGEVDEHWLSAFVANNLNTTEAFFSHPKILVVGLNGPVIGLTAALVAFADFIYITPHTFLLTPFSSLGLVAEGGASRALVQRLGPARSHEALLMSRRITADQLLQTGFANKSFDVAKGDSDRFRDLVLAEVDDKLGEHLTGESLTGIKKLIRAPEREILERQNHKEVFAGLERFVKGVPQQEFAKIASGQKRHK
;
A
#
# COMPACT_ATOMS: atom_id res chain seq x y z
N MET A 1 2.41 -37.90 -7.30
CA MET A 1 3.81 -37.54 -7.00
C MET A 1 4.47 -37.22 -8.33
N GLU A 2 4.09 -36.09 -8.95
CA GLU A 2 4.64 -35.70 -10.25
C GLU A 2 6.02 -35.06 -10.07
N LEU A 3 6.98 -35.63 -10.79
CA LEU A 3 8.35 -35.16 -10.87
C LEU A 3 8.37 -33.74 -11.44
N ARG A 4 8.59 -32.74 -10.58
CA ARG A 4 9.01 -31.40 -11.01
C ARG A 4 10.30 -31.55 -11.82
N ARG A 5 10.26 -31.19 -13.10
CA ARG A 5 11.43 -31.06 -13.97
C ARG A 5 12.53 -30.28 -13.24
N ALA A 6 13.75 -30.77 -13.32
CA ALA A 6 14.93 -30.07 -12.86
C ALA A 6 14.98 -28.68 -13.53
N ARG A 7 14.98 -27.63 -12.72
CA ARG A 7 14.96 -26.24 -13.17
C ARG A 7 16.40 -25.82 -13.49
N LEU A 8 16.62 -25.29 -14.69
CA LEU A 8 17.90 -24.75 -15.12
C LEU A 8 18.20 -23.45 -14.36
N ASP A 9 19.44 -23.29 -13.92
CA ASP A 9 19.93 -22.04 -13.31
C ASP A 9 19.74 -20.88 -14.30
N GLY A 10 18.86 -19.95 -13.97
CA GLY A 10 18.60 -18.73 -14.76
C GLY A 10 17.20 -18.60 -15.37
N GLU A 11 16.36 -19.64 -15.36
CA GLU A 11 14.97 -19.50 -15.79
C GLU A 11 14.11 -18.86 -14.67
N VAL A 12 13.58 -17.67 -14.97
CA VAL A 12 12.56 -17.03 -14.14
C VAL A 12 11.34 -17.95 -14.12
N ASP A 13 10.85 -18.27 -12.92
CA ASP A 13 9.67 -19.09 -12.76
C ASP A 13 8.48 -18.38 -13.40
N GLU A 14 7.82 -19.00 -14.37
CA GLU A 14 6.57 -18.50 -14.94
C GLU A 14 5.56 -18.22 -13.83
N HIS A 15 5.59 -19.01 -12.75
CA HIS A 15 4.80 -18.77 -11.56
C HIS A 15 5.01 -17.37 -10.96
N TRP A 16 6.25 -16.90 -10.79
CA TRP A 16 6.51 -15.59 -10.18
C TRP A 16 6.18 -14.44 -11.13
N LEU A 17 6.30 -14.67 -12.44
CA LEU A 17 5.85 -13.70 -13.44
C LEU A 17 4.33 -13.48 -13.36
N SER A 18 3.53 -14.55 -13.27
CA SER A 18 2.08 -14.42 -13.17
C SER A 18 1.60 -14.05 -11.76
N ALA A 19 2.13 -14.70 -10.72
CA ALA A 19 1.59 -14.62 -9.36
C ALA A 19 2.08 -13.39 -8.59
N PHE A 20 3.25 -12.86 -8.92
CA PHE A 20 3.83 -11.68 -8.25
C PHE A 20 3.95 -10.50 -9.22
N VAL A 21 4.68 -10.65 -10.31
CA VAL A 21 5.00 -9.51 -11.21
C VAL A 21 3.74 -8.90 -11.81
N ALA A 22 2.92 -9.69 -12.50
CA ALA A 22 1.71 -9.20 -13.15
C ALA A 22 0.72 -8.61 -12.12
N ASN A 23 0.51 -9.31 -11.01
CA ASN A 23 -0.43 -8.87 -9.98
C ASN A 23 -0.01 -7.55 -9.33
N ASN A 24 1.25 -7.43 -8.89
CA ASN A 24 1.73 -6.23 -8.24
C ASN A 24 1.81 -5.05 -9.22
N LEU A 25 2.28 -5.28 -10.44
CA LEU A 25 2.38 -4.23 -11.45
C LEU A 25 1.01 -3.62 -11.75
N ASN A 26 0.05 -4.49 -12.12
CA ASN A 26 -1.30 -4.08 -12.52
C ASN A 26 -2.09 -3.45 -11.37
N THR A 27 -2.01 -4.04 -10.17
CA THR A 27 -2.74 -3.51 -9.01
C THR A 27 -2.18 -2.16 -8.60
N THR A 28 -0.86 -2.00 -8.58
CA THR A 28 -0.23 -0.72 -8.24
C THR A 28 -0.60 0.37 -9.24
N GLU A 29 -0.55 0.05 -10.54
CA GLU A 29 -0.98 0.96 -11.61
C GLU A 29 -2.44 1.39 -11.44
N ALA A 30 -3.34 0.43 -11.23
CA ALA A 30 -4.77 0.72 -11.06
C ALA A 30 -5.05 1.75 -9.96
N PHE A 31 -4.24 1.78 -8.89
CA PHE A 31 -4.37 2.76 -7.81
C PHE A 31 -3.78 4.12 -8.18
N PHE A 32 -2.52 4.19 -8.63
CA PHE A 32 -1.90 5.49 -8.88
C PHE A 32 -2.46 6.19 -10.13
N SER A 33 -2.99 5.44 -11.09
CA SER A 33 -3.60 5.97 -12.31
C SER A 33 -5.11 6.12 -12.23
N HIS A 34 -5.73 5.88 -11.06
CA HIS A 34 -7.19 5.87 -10.93
C HIS A 34 -7.80 7.24 -11.28
N PRO A 35 -8.72 7.34 -12.25
CA PRO A 35 -9.15 8.62 -12.80
C PRO A 35 -10.22 9.34 -11.96
N LYS A 36 -10.89 8.63 -11.05
CA LYS A 36 -11.93 9.20 -10.16
C LYS A 36 -11.34 9.61 -8.82
N ILE A 37 -12.07 10.42 -8.06
CA ILE A 37 -11.68 10.74 -6.68
C ILE A 37 -11.71 9.45 -5.85
N LEU A 38 -10.57 9.05 -5.33
CA LEU A 38 -10.40 7.82 -4.56
C LEU A 38 -10.41 8.15 -3.07
N VAL A 39 -11.48 7.75 -2.39
CA VAL A 39 -11.63 7.89 -0.93
C VAL A 39 -11.41 6.53 -0.28
N VAL A 40 -10.60 6.49 0.78
CA VAL A 40 -10.34 5.28 1.56
C VAL A 40 -10.72 5.50 3.01
N GLY A 41 -11.58 4.65 3.55
CA GLY A 41 -11.83 4.53 4.99
C GLY A 41 -11.06 3.35 5.57
N LEU A 42 -10.15 3.61 6.52
CA LEU A 42 -9.41 2.58 7.26
C LEU A 42 -10.09 2.35 8.62
N ASN A 43 -10.86 1.28 8.72
CA ASN A 43 -11.54 0.86 9.95
C ASN A 43 -10.64 0.07 10.91
N GLY A 44 -9.35 -0.06 10.61
CA GLY A 44 -8.40 -0.85 11.38
C GLY A 44 -7.00 -0.91 10.76
N PRO A 45 -6.16 -1.87 11.21
CA PRO A 45 -4.79 -2.01 10.71
C PRO A 45 -4.71 -2.24 9.20
N VAL A 46 -3.73 -1.59 8.56
CA VAL A 46 -3.43 -1.76 7.13
C VAL A 46 -1.99 -2.23 6.96
N ILE A 47 -1.78 -3.33 6.24
CA ILE A 47 -0.52 -4.10 6.28
C ILE A 47 -0.03 -4.50 4.89
N GLY A 48 1.28 -4.35 4.65
CA GLY A 48 1.96 -4.86 3.45
C GLY A 48 1.59 -4.09 2.19
N LEU A 49 1.29 -4.81 1.11
CA LEU A 49 0.89 -4.21 -0.16
C LEU A 49 -0.30 -3.24 0.00
N THR A 50 -1.29 -3.59 0.84
CA THR A 50 -2.45 -2.71 1.06
C THR A 50 -2.05 -1.37 1.69
N ALA A 51 -1.07 -1.37 2.61
CA ALA A 51 -0.52 -0.15 3.22
C ALA A 51 0.18 0.75 2.19
N ALA A 52 0.82 0.15 1.19
CA ALA A 52 1.40 0.88 0.06
C ALA A 52 0.31 1.47 -0.85
N LEU A 53 -0.66 0.66 -1.26
CA LEU A 53 -1.70 1.05 -2.22
C LEU A 53 -2.60 2.17 -1.70
N VAL A 54 -2.99 2.14 -0.43
CA VAL A 54 -3.86 3.20 0.13
C VAL A 54 -3.18 4.56 0.16
N ALA A 55 -1.85 4.63 0.09
CA ALA A 55 -1.12 5.90 0.01
C ALA A 55 -1.44 6.69 -1.28
N PHE A 56 -2.00 6.06 -2.31
CA PHE A 56 -2.44 6.72 -3.53
C PHE A 56 -3.84 7.36 -3.43
N ALA A 57 -4.62 7.05 -2.39
CA ALA A 57 -5.94 7.65 -2.20
C ALA A 57 -5.87 9.18 -2.15
N ASP A 58 -6.88 9.87 -2.65
CA ASP A 58 -6.94 11.33 -2.58
C ASP A 58 -7.33 11.77 -1.16
N PHE A 59 -8.24 11.03 -0.52
CA PHE A 59 -8.66 11.25 0.86
C PHE A 59 -8.62 9.95 1.67
N ILE A 60 -8.07 10.01 2.88
CA ILE A 60 -7.99 8.87 3.81
C ILE A 60 -8.62 9.27 5.14
N TYR A 61 -9.62 8.51 5.55
CA TYR A 61 -10.27 8.60 6.86
C TYR A 61 -9.91 7.38 7.69
N ILE A 62 -9.70 7.54 8.99
CA ILE A 62 -9.21 6.45 9.84
C ILE A 62 -10.03 6.34 11.13
N THR A 63 -9.85 5.23 11.84
CA THR A 63 -10.26 5.08 13.24
C THR A 63 -9.07 5.26 14.20
N PRO A 64 -9.30 5.53 15.50
CA PRO A 64 -8.23 5.66 16.50
C PRO A 64 -7.33 4.43 16.64
N HIS A 65 -7.85 3.24 16.33
CA HIS A 65 -7.12 1.96 16.37
C HIS A 65 -6.46 1.59 15.04
N THR A 66 -6.45 2.48 14.06
CA THR A 66 -5.73 2.29 12.80
C THR A 66 -4.22 2.37 13.03
N PHE A 67 -3.48 1.50 12.35
CA PHE A 67 -2.05 1.66 12.18
C PHE A 67 -1.64 1.17 10.78
N LEU A 68 -0.56 1.74 10.26
CA LEU A 68 0.07 1.29 9.02
C LEU A 68 1.31 0.45 9.34
N LEU A 69 1.48 -0.68 8.66
CA LEU A 69 2.67 -1.52 8.78
C LEU A 69 3.10 -2.04 7.40
N THR A 70 4.36 -1.79 7.03
CA THR A 70 4.98 -2.36 5.82
C THR A 70 6.09 -3.32 6.23
N PRO A 71 5.79 -4.59 6.52
CA PRO A 71 6.76 -5.52 7.12
C PRO A 71 7.81 -6.04 6.11
N PHE A 72 8.10 -5.28 5.04
CA PHE A 72 8.91 -5.72 3.90
C PHE A 72 10.29 -6.21 4.33
N SER A 73 11.05 -5.37 5.05
CA SER A 73 12.39 -5.73 5.52
C SER A 73 12.36 -6.92 6.49
N SER A 74 11.32 -7.02 7.31
CA SER A 74 11.13 -8.16 8.22
C SER A 74 10.72 -9.45 7.52
N LEU A 75 10.12 -9.39 6.33
CA LEU A 75 9.72 -10.55 5.54
C LEU A 75 10.73 -10.93 4.46
N GLY A 76 11.90 -10.28 4.44
CA GLY A 76 12.88 -10.52 3.39
C GLY A 76 12.46 -9.99 2.01
N LEU A 77 11.46 -9.12 1.97
CA LEU A 77 11.00 -8.41 0.79
C LEU A 77 11.76 -7.10 0.62
N VAL A 78 11.54 -6.46 -0.52
CA VAL A 78 11.86 -5.04 -0.77
C VAL A 78 10.55 -4.25 -0.81
N ALA A 79 10.62 -2.93 -0.98
CA ALA A 79 9.41 -2.13 -1.20
C ALA A 79 8.63 -2.61 -2.43
N GLU A 80 7.31 -2.62 -2.31
CA GLU A 80 6.35 -2.98 -3.35
C GLU A 80 5.15 -2.03 -3.29
N GLY A 81 4.28 -2.03 -4.31
CA GLY A 81 3.08 -1.21 -4.30
C GLY A 81 3.33 0.28 -4.53
N GLY A 82 4.48 0.65 -5.09
CA GLY A 82 4.94 2.03 -5.22
C GLY A 82 5.34 2.66 -3.89
N ALA A 83 5.49 1.86 -2.82
CA ALA A 83 5.71 2.36 -1.46
C ALA A 83 6.97 3.21 -1.34
N SER A 84 8.03 2.92 -2.11
CA SER A 84 9.28 3.67 -2.07
C SER A 84 9.15 5.11 -2.58
N ARG A 85 8.07 5.45 -3.28
CA ARG A 85 7.71 6.81 -3.69
C ARG A 85 6.54 7.35 -2.88
N ALA A 86 5.42 6.60 -2.86
CA ALA A 86 4.15 7.06 -2.31
C ALA A 86 4.20 7.26 -0.79
N LEU A 87 4.80 6.32 -0.04
CA LEU A 87 4.91 6.48 1.42
C LEU A 87 5.92 7.54 1.80
N VAL A 88 6.99 7.73 1.02
CA VAL A 88 7.97 8.79 1.26
C VAL A 88 7.34 10.17 1.10
N GLN A 89 6.54 10.37 0.04
CA GLN A 89 5.81 11.61 -0.18
C GLN A 89 4.76 11.88 0.90
N ARG A 90 4.00 10.84 1.30
CA ARG A 90 2.83 11.01 2.16
C ARG A 90 3.14 11.01 3.66
N LEU A 91 4.17 10.30 4.10
CA LEU A 91 4.62 10.29 5.50
C LEU A 91 5.75 11.29 5.76
N GLY A 92 6.43 11.74 4.70
CA GLY A 92 7.72 12.41 4.81
C GLY A 92 8.87 11.42 5.07
N PRO A 93 10.12 11.86 4.83
CA PRO A 93 11.28 10.98 4.79
C PRO A 93 11.53 10.23 6.10
N ALA A 94 11.50 10.93 7.24
CA ALA A 94 11.79 10.34 8.55
C ALA A 94 10.82 9.19 8.91
N ARG A 95 9.51 9.44 8.79
CA ARG A 95 8.49 8.43 9.09
C ARG A 95 8.46 7.30 8.07
N SER A 96 8.73 7.61 6.81
CA SER A 96 8.84 6.58 5.78
C SER A 96 10.01 5.62 6.02
N HIS A 97 11.14 6.09 6.57
CA HIS A 97 12.24 5.20 6.96
C HIS A 97 11.87 4.29 8.13
N GLU A 98 11.16 4.81 9.14
CA GLU A 98 10.63 3.97 10.21
C GLU A 98 9.67 2.90 9.68
N ALA A 99 8.78 3.26 8.74
CA ALA A 99 7.86 2.33 8.13
C ALA A 99 8.60 1.28 7.27
N LEU A 100 9.34 1.72 6.26
CA LEU A 100 9.91 0.86 5.21
C LEU A 100 11.17 0.11 5.63
N LEU A 101 12.09 0.78 6.33
CA LEU A 101 13.38 0.19 6.68
C LEU A 101 13.28 -0.56 8.01
N MET A 102 12.66 0.06 9.02
CA MET A 102 12.53 -0.54 10.34
C MET A 102 11.33 -1.48 10.46
N SER A 103 10.45 -1.57 9.46
CA SER A 103 9.18 -2.30 9.55
C SER A 103 8.39 -1.91 10.81
N ARG A 104 8.31 -0.62 11.15
CA ARG A 104 7.64 -0.13 12.36
C ARG A 104 6.16 0.17 12.06
N ARG A 105 5.29 -0.07 13.05
CA ARG A 105 3.91 0.41 13.01
C ARG A 105 3.90 1.94 13.11
N ILE A 106 3.18 2.57 12.19
CA ILE A 106 2.87 4.00 12.22
C ILE A 106 1.44 4.15 12.76
N THR A 107 1.30 4.79 13.92
CA THR A 107 0.01 4.87 14.66
C THR A 107 -0.95 5.85 14.02
N ALA A 108 -2.26 5.77 14.34
CA ALA A 108 -3.28 6.71 13.89
C ALA A 108 -2.87 8.18 14.11
N ASP A 109 -2.37 8.53 15.30
CA ASP A 109 -1.91 9.89 15.60
C ASP A 109 -0.76 10.34 14.68
N GLN A 110 0.17 9.44 14.38
CA GLN A 110 1.28 9.73 13.49
C GLN A 110 0.79 9.90 12.04
N LEU A 111 -0.16 9.07 11.60
CA LEU A 111 -0.77 9.19 10.27
C LEU A 111 -1.49 10.54 10.11
N LEU A 112 -2.14 11.03 11.16
CA LEU A 112 -2.74 12.37 11.16
C LEU A 112 -1.66 13.47 11.14
N GLN A 113 -0.64 13.36 11.99
CA GLN A 113 0.44 14.34 12.10
C GLN A 113 1.23 14.53 10.79
N THR A 114 1.41 13.48 9.99
CA THR A 114 2.10 13.60 8.71
C THR A 114 1.19 14.06 7.56
N GLY A 115 -0.12 14.21 7.80
CA GLY A 115 -1.10 14.43 6.73
C GLY A 115 -1.35 13.18 5.86
N PHE A 116 -0.96 11.99 6.33
CA PHE A 116 -1.28 10.75 5.64
C PHE A 116 -2.79 10.49 5.64
N ALA A 117 -3.42 10.69 6.79
CA ALA A 117 -4.86 10.67 6.97
C ALA A 117 -5.41 12.09 7.13
N ASN A 118 -6.58 12.34 6.57
CA ASN A 118 -7.26 13.63 6.62
C ASN A 118 -7.98 13.83 7.95
N LYS A 119 -8.63 12.78 8.48
CA LYS A 119 -9.42 12.84 9.71
C LYS A 119 -9.58 11.46 10.34
N SER A 120 -9.68 11.44 11.67
CA SER A 120 -10.07 10.26 12.44
C SER A 120 -11.50 10.40 12.93
N PHE A 121 -12.27 9.33 12.86
CA PHE A 121 -13.61 9.22 13.44
C PHE A 121 -13.54 8.35 14.68
N ASP A 122 -13.95 8.91 15.83
CA ASP A 122 -13.98 8.18 17.09
C ASP A 122 -15.09 7.11 17.08
N VAL A 123 -14.70 5.90 16.74
CA VAL A 123 -15.57 4.74 16.57
C VAL A 123 -14.93 3.55 17.27
N ALA A 124 -15.73 2.81 18.02
CA ALA A 124 -15.27 1.63 18.73
C ALA A 124 -14.73 0.56 17.76
N LYS A 125 -13.72 -0.19 18.22
CA LYS A 125 -13.16 -1.29 17.42
C LYS A 125 -14.25 -2.33 17.10
N GLY A 126 -14.46 -2.58 15.81
CA GLY A 126 -15.45 -3.53 15.31
C GLY A 126 -16.72 -2.88 14.75
N ASP A 127 -17.00 -1.63 15.08
CA ASP A 127 -18.18 -0.90 14.59
C ASP A 127 -17.94 -0.30 13.19
N SER A 128 -17.74 -1.19 12.21
CA SER A 128 -17.36 -0.81 10.84
C SER A 128 -18.50 -0.13 10.08
N ASP A 129 -19.75 -0.47 10.39
CA ASP A 129 -20.92 0.13 9.74
C ASP A 129 -21.05 1.61 10.13
N ARG A 130 -20.97 1.93 11.42
CA ARG A 130 -20.96 3.32 11.88
C ARG A 130 -19.80 4.11 11.27
N PHE A 131 -18.61 3.52 11.21
CA PHE A 131 -17.45 4.17 10.58
C PHE A 131 -17.70 4.45 9.10
N ARG A 132 -18.22 3.48 8.34
CA ARG A 132 -18.57 3.65 6.92
C ARG A 132 -19.57 4.79 6.75
N ASP A 133 -20.63 4.82 7.55
CA ASP A 133 -21.70 5.81 7.41
C ASP A 133 -21.18 7.24 7.72
N LEU A 134 -20.27 7.38 8.70
CA LEU A 134 -19.58 8.64 8.97
C LEU A 134 -18.66 9.09 7.83
N VAL A 135 -17.94 8.16 7.21
CA VAL A 135 -17.09 8.46 6.04
C VAL A 135 -17.95 8.90 4.85
N LEU A 136 -19.06 8.21 4.58
CA LEU A 136 -19.98 8.59 3.50
C LEU A 136 -20.59 9.97 3.74
N ALA A 137 -21.05 10.24 4.97
CA ALA A 137 -21.58 11.56 5.34
C ALA A 137 -20.52 12.68 5.17
N GLU A 138 -19.26 12.42 5.51
CA GLU A 138 -18.17 13.38 5.29
C GLU A 138 -17.90 13.58 3.81
N VAL A 139 -17.94 12.53 2.99
CA VAL A 139 -17.79 12.64 1.53
C VAL A 139 -18.94 13.45 0.93
N ASP A 140 -20.18 13.19 1.33
CA ASP A 140 -21.35 13.92 0.83
C ASP A 140 -21.31 15.41 1.24
N ASP A 141 -20.85 15.70 2.47
CA ASP A 141 -20.69 17.08 2.96
C ASP A 141 -19.55 17.82 2.24
N LYS A 142 -18.39 17.18 2.04
CA LYS A 142 -17.18 17.83 1.48
C LYS A 142 -17.07 17.77 -0.04
N LEU A 143 -17.68 16.78 -0.68
CA LEU A 143 -17.61 16.53 -2.12
C LEU A 143 -19.00 16.48 -2.78
N GLY A 144 -20.03 16.99 -2.10
CA GLY A 144 -21.40 17.04 -2.61
C GLY A 144 -21.63 18.07 -3.74
N GLU A 145 -22.90 18.40 -3.97
CA GLU A 145 -23.38 19.13 -5.17
C GLU A 145 -22.81 20.55 -5.36
N HIS A 146 -22.18 21.11 -4.33
CA HIS A 146 -21.52 22.41 -4.40
C HIS A 146 -20.21 22.38 -5.21
N LEU A 147 -19.70 21.19 -5.57
CA LEU A 147 -18.52 21.00 -6.42
C LEU A 147 -18.89 20.33 -7.76
N THR A 148 -18.23 20.75 -8.84
CA THR A 148 -18.43 20.17 -10.16
C THR A 148 -17.50 18.97 -10.40
N GLY A 149 -18.07 17.79 -10.68
CA GLY A 149 -17.32 16.55 -10.87
C GLY A 149 -16.25 16.59 -11.98
N GLU A 150 -16.52 17.30 -13.08
CA GLU A 150 -15.52 17.51 -14.15
C GLU A 150 -14.33 18.33 -13.65
N SER A 151 -14.57 19.38 -12.88
CA SER A 151 -13.51 20.18 -12.26
C SER A 151 -12.70 19.35 -11.27
N LEU A 152 -13.34 18.53 -10.43
CA LEU A 152 -12.66 17.64 -9.48
C LEU A 152 -11.69 16.68 -10.20
N THR A 153 -12.17 16.00 -11.24
CA THR A 153 -11.34 15.04 -11.99
C THR A 153 -10.28 15.72 -12.87
N GLY A 154 -10.57 16.91 -13.40
CA GLY A 154 -9.61 17.76 -14.11
C GLY A 154 -8.47 18.24 -13.21
N ILE A 155 -8.79 18.72 -12.00
CA ILE A 155 -7.81 19.10 -10.97
C ILE A 155 -6.97 17.89 -10.58
N LYS A 156 -7.58 16.74 -10.29
CA LYS A 156 -6.84 15.51 -9.96
C LYS A 156 -5.87 15.13 -11.09
N LYS A 157 -6.30 15.20 -12.35
CA LYS A 157 -5.45 14.91 -13.51
C LYS A 157 -4.22 15.79 -13.54
N LEU A 158 -4.36 17.10 -13.28
CA LEU A 158 -3.24 18.04 -13.23
C LEU A 158 -2.30 17.77 -12.04
N ILE A 159 -2.85 17.48 -10.85
CA ILE A 159 -2.06 17.11 -9.67
C ILE A 159 -1.20 15.87 -9.93
N ARG A 160 -1.75 14.87 -10.63
CA ARG A 160 -1.07 13.58 -10.86
C ARG A 160 -0.12 13.59 -12.05
N ALA A 161 -0.28 14.49 -13.01
CA ALA A 161 0.49 14.49 -14.25
C ALA A 161 2.02 14.45 -14.04
N PRO A 162 2.63 15.24 -13.13
CA PRO A 162 4.08 15.22 -12.93
C PRO A 162 4.62 13.91 -12.33
N GLU A 163 3.79 13.21 -11.54
CA GLU A 163 4.20 11.99 -10.83
C GLU A 163 4.02 10.72 -11.67
N ARG A 164 3.24 10.78 -12.76
CA ARG A 164 2.82 9.60 -13.51
C ARG A 164 4.01 8.79 -14.04
N GLU A 165 4.92 9.42 -14.78
CA GLU A 165 6.09 8.74 -15.33
C GLU A 165 7.03 8.23 -14.21
N ILE A 166 7.14 8.99 -13.12
CA ILE A 166 7.96 8.63 -11.96
C ILE A 166 7.42 7.35 -11.32
N LEU A 167 6.11 7.28 -11.12
CA LEU A 167 5.44 6.14 -10.49
C LEU A 167 5.43 4.91 -11.40
N GLU A 168 5.19 5.07 -12.71
CA GLU A 168 5.28 3.97 -13.68
C GLU A 168 6.68 3.36 -13.67
N ARG A 169 7.72 4.20 -13.78
CA ARG A 169 9.13 3.75 -13.73
C ARG A 169 9.47 3.09 -12.39
N GLN A 170 8.99 3.64 -11.28
CA GLN A 170 9.31 3.12 -9.96
C GLN A 170 8.59 1.79 -9.68
N ASN A 171 7.33 1.65 -10.12
CA ASN A 171 6.57 0.41 -10.02
C ASN A 171 7.30 -0.74 -10.73
N HIS A 172 7.83 -0.50 -11.93
CA HIS A 172 8.62 -1.50 -12.65
C HIS A 172 9.85 -1.93 -11.85
N LYS A 173 10.62 -0.95 -11.32
CA LYS A 173 11.82 -1.23 -10.52
C LYS A 173 11.51 -2.05 -9.26
N GLU A 174 10.47 -1.67 -8.53
CA GLU A 174 10.07 -2.39 -7.31
C GLU A 174 9.68 -3.84 -7.61
N VAL A 175 8.90 -4.07 -8.67
CA VAL A 175 8.45 -5.40 -9.03
C VAL A 175 9.62 -6.30 -9.45
N PHE A 176 10.58 -5.82 -10.25
CA PHE A 176 11.74 -6.63 -10.62
C PHE A 176 12.70 -6.86 -9.43
N ALA A 177 12.89 -5.87 -8.56
CA ALA A 177 13.65 -6.06 -7.32
C ALA A 177 12.97 -7.08 -6.39
N GLY A 178 11.63 -7.08 -6.32
CA GLY A 178 10.85 -8.09 -5.60
C GLY A 178 11.02 -9.48 -6.20
N LEU A 179 10.95 -9.60 -7.53
CA LEU A 179 11.14 -10.86 -8.24
C LEU A 179 12.50 -11.49 -7.89
N GLU A 180 13.57 -10.71 -7.86
CA GLU A 180 14.90 -11.20 -7.45
C GLU A 180 14.89 -11.83 -6.04
N ARG A 181 14.11 -11.27 -5.10
CA ARG A 181 13.98 -11.83 -3.74
C ARG A 181 13.25 -13.16 -3.75
N PHE A 182 12.16 -13.25 -4.50
CA PHE A 182 11.36 -14.48 -4.63
C PHE A 182 12.13 -15.60 -5.33
N VAL A 183 12.88 -15.30 -6.38
CA VAL A 183 13.75 -16.26 -7.08
C VAL A 183 14.83 -16.81 -6.14
N LYS A 184 15.40 -15.96 -5.28
CA LYS A 184 16.38 -16.39 -4.26
C LYS A 184 15.76 -17.17 -3.08
N GLY A 185 14.44 -17.30 -3.01
CA GLY A 185 13.76 -18.03 -1.94
C GLY A 185 13.74 -17.33 -0.58
N VAL A 186 14.14 -16.05 -0.51
CA VAL A 186 14.33 -15.33 0.78
C VAL A 186 13.00 -15.12 1.50
N PRO A 187 11.94 -14.59 0.86
CA PRO A 187 10.64 -14.45 1.52
C PRO A 187 10.09 -15.78 2.05
N GLN A 188 10.22 -16.85 1.27
CA GLN A 188 9.73 -18.18 1.60
C GLN A 188 10.39 -18.71 2.88
N GLN A 189 11.70 -18.48 3.05
CA GLN A 189 12.43 -18.83 4.27
C GLN A 189 11.96 -18.00 5.47
N GLU A 190 11.74 -16.70 5.31
CA GLU A 190 11.28 -15.83 6.39
C GLU A 190 9.83 -16.17 6.83
N PHE A 191 8.95 -16.47 5.88
CA PHE A 191 7.60 -16.94 6.18
C PHE A 191 7.61 -18.28 6.93
N ALA A 192 8.49 -19.21 6.55
CA ALA A 192 8.65 -20.48 7.26
C ALA A 192 9.12 -20.30 8.72
N LYS A 193 10.02 -19.34 8.98
CA LYS A 193 10.46 -18.99 10.36
C LYS A 193 9.30 -18.43 11.19
N ILE A 194 8.41 -17.65 10.59
CA ILE A 194 7.23 -17.12 11.30
C ILE A 194 6.23 -18.23 11.59
N ALA A 195 5.93 -19.09 10.61
CA ALA A 195 5.00 -20.20 10.77
C ALA A 195 5.47 -21.21 11.83
N SER A 196 6.78 -21.42 11.94
CA SER A 196 7.40 -22.29 12.96
C SER A 196 7.62 -21.60 14.31
N GLY A 197 7.25 -20.33 14.47
CA GLY A 197 7.43 -19.56 15.71
C GLY A 197 8.87 -19.14 16.02
N GLN A 198 9.84 -19.46 15.15
CA GLN A 198 11.24 -19.03 15.25
C GLN A 198 11.40 -17.51 15.07
N LYS A 199 10.40 -16.85 14.49
CA LYS A 199 10.34 -15.40 14.32
C LYS A 199 8.96 -14.86 14.66
N ARG A 200 8.91 -13.80 15.47
CA ARG A 200 7.66 -13.07 15.71
C ARG A 200 7.38 -12.10 14.56
N HIS A 201 6.16 -12.16 14.02
CA HIS A 201 5.66 -11.13 13.12
C HIS A 201 5.36 -9.85 13.94
N LYS A 202 5.63 -8.67 13.34
CA LYS A 202 5.39 -7.36 13.96
C LYS A 202 3.92 -6.93 13.94
#